data_AF-A0AAU6CXW9-F1
#
_entry.id   AF-A0AAU6CXW9-F1
#
_cell.length_a   1.000
_cell.length_b   1.000
_cell.length_c   1.000
_cell.angle_alpha   90.00
_cell.angle_beta   90.00
_cell.angle_gamma   90.00
#
_symmetry.space_group_name_H-M   'P 1'
#
loop_
_entity.id
_entity.type
_entity.pdbx_description
1 polymer ?
#
loop_
_entity_poly.entity_id
_entity_poly.type
_entity_poly.pdbx_seq_one_letter_code
_entity_poly.pdbx_strand_id
1 'polypeptide(L)'
;MPLTGPSTSSAATLFRRATADGTLGRTVTAAGTPSRTSPAGPTPGRTNPSGPTTPPRTVPPKARLVLVALFATALVAGGPGTVQAVGLPRPHGEGGVLTVAYDDGAGHRRTYVVVCGQAGGGDRCRRLRAIGGPVGPVAGGQACSMIYGGPQTAGVRGTWEGRDVRETYRRTNGCEVARWAQMAPVLPAPPEKGLPTGEETPAQPTQVLKGPKSHP
;
A
#
# COMPACT_ATOMS: atom_id res chain seq x y z
N MET A 1 -54.69 -21.72 -12.40
CA MET A 1 -54.70 -22.26 -13.77
C MET A 1 -55.41 -21.24 -14.65
N PRO A 2 -54.90 -20.76 -15.81
CA PRO A 2 -53.75 -21.18 -16.65
C PRO A 2 -52.53 -20.24 -16.44
N LEU A 3 -51.26 -20.68 -16.50
CA LEU A 3 -50.43 -21.06 -17.67
C LEU A 3 -50.18 -19.92 -18.67
N THR A 4 -48.98 -19.33 -18.63
CA THR A 4 -48.13 -19.08 -19.81
C THR A 4 -46.73 -18.63 -19.37
N GLY A 5 -45.74 -19.49 -19.63
CA GLY A 5 -44.32 -19.14 -19.66
C GLY A 5 -43.89 -18.59 -21.04
N PRO A 6 -42.64 -18.80 -21.45
CA PRO A 6 -41.64 -17.75 -21.63
C PRO A 6 -41.45 -17.33 -23.09
N SER A 7 -41.07 -16.07 -23.34
CA SER A 7 -40.60 -15.64 -24.66
C SER A 7 -39.10 -15.36 -24.64
N THR A 8 -38.33 -16.41 -24.90
CA THR A 8 -37.00 -16.33 -25.51
C THR A 8 -37.12 -15.68 -26.89
N SER A 9 -36.50 -14.53 -27.10
CA SER A 9 -36.18 -14.06 -28.45
C SER A 9 -34.69 -13.76 -28.54
N SER A 10 -33.99 -14.76 -29.06
CA SER A 10 -32.78 -14.59 -29.85
C SER A 10 -33.02 -13.54 -30.94
N ALA A 11 -32.17 -12.53 -31.02
CA ALA A 11 -32.00 -11.74 -32.23
C ALA A 11 -30.52 -11.39 -32.37
N ALA A 12 -29.84 -12.21 -33.15
CA ALA A 12 -28.55 -11.91 -33.72
C ALA A 12 -28.69 -10.70 -34.66
N THR A 13 -27.94 -9.63 -34.40
CA THR A 13 -27.74 -8.56 -35.39
C THR A 13 -26.27 -8.17 -35.45
N LEU A 14 -25.59 -8.86 -36.36
CA LEU A 14 -24.68 -8.33 -37.39
C LEU A 14 -24.06 -6.93 -37.16
N PHE A 15 -22.73 -6.97 -37.04
CA PHE A 15 -21.73 -6.13 -37.72
C PHE A 15 -22.13 -4.70 -38.14
N ARG A 16 -21.30 -3.75 -37.70
CA ARG A 16 -20.50 -2.94 -38.65
C ARG A 16 -19.21 -2.42 -38.01
N ARG A 17 -18.09 -2.84 -38.59
CA ARG A 17 -16.76 -2.26 -38.43
C ARG A 17 -16.76 -0.84 -38.99
N ALA A 18 -16.29 0.13 -38.22
CA ALA A 18 -15.90 1.43 -38.74
C ALA A 18 -14.42 1.36 -39.15
N THR A 19 -14.19 1.40 -40.46
CA THR A 19 -12.87 1.67 -41.06
C THR A 19 -12.72 3.18 -41.18
N ALA A 20 -11.80 3.76 -40.41
CA ALA A 20 -11.31 5.11 -40.65
C ALA A 20 -9.97 5.00 -41.37
N ASP A 21 -10.04 5.19 -42.69
CA ASP A 21 -8.92 5.41 -43.59
C ASP A 21 -8.44 6.86 -43.42
N GLY A 22 -7.16 7.05 -43.15
CA GLY A 22 -6.58 8.33 -42.78
C GLY A 22 -5.11 8.40 -43.18
N THR A 23 -4.86 8.23 -44.48
CA THR A 23 -3.55 8.36 -45.13
C THR A 23 -3.22 9.84 -45.33
N LEU A 24 -2.27 10.40 -44.58
CA LEU A 24 -1.40 11.48 -45.08
C LEU A 24 -0.02 11.36 -44.41
N GLY A 25 1.00 11.24 -45.26
CA GLY A 25 2.35 10.85 -44.88
C GLY A 25 3.17 11.90 -44.16
N ARG A 26 4.20 11.43 -43.46
CA ARG A 26 5.39 12.24 -43.22
C ARG A 26 6.64 11.36 -43.30
N THR A 27 7.46 11.76 -44.26
CA THR A 27 8.76 11.30 -44.69
C THR A 27 9.67 10.74 -43.58
N VAL A 28 10.13 9.51 -43.80
CA VAL A 28 11.25 8.87 -43.09
C VAL A 28 12.55 9.44 -43.68
N THR A 29 13.28 10.20 -42.87
CA THR A 29 14.68 10.54 -43.20
C THR A 29 15.57 9.51 -42.54
N ALA A 30 16.03 8.54 -43.34
CA ALA A 30 17.11 7.63 -42.97
C ALA A 30 18.45 8.27 -43.40
N ALA A 31 19.34 8.53 -42.44
CA ALA A 31 20.76 8.73 -42.71
C ALA A 31 21.56 8.54 -41.42
N GLY A 32 22.45 7.54 -41.38
CA GLY A 32 23.53 7.48 -40.40
C GLY A 32 23.83 6.09 -39.81
N THR A 33 24.52 5.24 -40.57
CA THR A 33 25.42 4.21 -40.03
C THR A 33 26.50 4.05 -41.10
N PRO A 34 27.82 4.19 -40.81
CA PRO A 34 28.57 3.27 -39.95
C PRO A 34 29.58 3.98 -39.03
N SER A 35 30.05 3.39 -37.93
CA SER A 35 31.22 2.50 -37.99
C SER A 35 31.55 1.90 -36.62
N ARG A 36 32.06 0.67 -36.71
CA ARG A 36 32.70 -0.13 -35.66
C ARG A 36 33.70 0.70 -34.85
N THR A 37 33.79 0.43 -33.56
CA THR A 37 35.03 -0.07 -32.92
C THR A 37 34.65 -0.77 -31.62
N SER A 38 34.86 -2.09 -31.60
CA SER A 38 34.97 -2.89 -30.39
C SER A 38 36.40 -2.72 -29.85
N PRO A 39 36.61 -2.69 -28.54
CA PRO A 39 37.30 -3.85 -27.97
C PRO A 39 36.67 -4.39 -26.70
N ALA A 40 36.70 -5.71 -26.61
CA ALA A 40 36.35 -6.50 -25.46
C ALA A 40 37.55 -6.69 -24.51
N GLY A 41 37.31 -6.42 -23.22
CA GLY A 41 37.88 -7.10 -22.04
C GLY A 41 39.32 -6.75 -21.61
N PRO A 42 39.79 -7.28 -20.46
CA PRO A 42 39.09 -7.42 -19.18
C PRO A 42 39.96 -6.87 -18.01
N THR A 43 39.34 -6.31 -16.97
CA THR A 43 40.02 -6.16 -15.67
C THR A 43 39.05 -6.42 -14.51
N PRO A 44 39.13 -7.59 -13.85
CA PRO A 44 38.51 -7.79 -12.55
C PRO A 44 39.39 -7.12 -11.48
N GLY A 45 39.14 -5.85 -11.21
CA GLY A 45 39.68 -5.14 -10.04
C GLY A 45 38.97 -5.59 -8.77
N ARG A 46 39.28 -6.81 -8.31
CA ARG A 46 38.88 -7.35 -7.02
C ARG A 46 39.75 -6.74 -5.93
N THR A 47 39.34 -5.61 -5.34
CA THR A 47 39.96 -5.10 -4.11
C THR A 47 38.92 -4.55 -3.14
N ASN A 48 38.33 -5.46 -2.38
CA ASN A 48 37.97 -5.18 -1.00
C ASN A 48 38.07 -6.52 -0.26
N PRO A 49 38.78 -6.62 0.88
CA PRO A 49 38.28 -6.00 2.11
C PRO A 49 39.39 -5.50 3.06
N SER A 50 39.42 -4.20 3.36
CA SER A 50 40.00 -3.73 4.63
C SER A 50 38.86 -3.58 5.64
N GLY A 51 38.37 -4.72 6.13
CA GLY A 51 37.52 -4.73 7.32
C GLY A 51 38.36 -4.36 8.54
N PRO A 52 37.91 -3.45 9.42
CA PRO A 52 38.57 -3.24 10.70
C PRO A 52 38.39 -4.47 11.59
N THR A 53 39.50 -5.18 11.78
CA THR A 53 39.70 -6.20 12.82
C THR A 53 39.34 -5.59 14.18
N THR A 54 38.12 -5.86 14.65
CA THR A 54 37.72 -5.52 16.01
C THR A 54 37.97 -6.75 16.89
N PRO A 55 38.74 -6.62 17.99
CA PRO A 55 39.14 -7.76 18.81
C PRO A 55 37.94 -8.46 19.44
N PRO A 56 38.01 -9.79 19.70
CA PRO A 56 36.96 -10.53 20.37
C PRO A 56 36.74 -9.94 21.78
N ARG A 57 35.50 -9.56 22.05
CA ARG A 57 35.05 -9.05 23.34
C ARG A 57 34.96 -10.23 24.30
N THR A 58 36.03 -10.45 25.06
CA THR A 58 36.09 -11.41 26.18
C THR A 58 35.00 -11.07 27.20
N VAL A 59 33.94 -11.88 27.24
CA VAL A 59 32.88 -11.80 28.25
C VAL A 59 33.36 -12.59 29.48
N PRO A 60 33.58 -11.97 30.65
CA PRO A 60 33.91 -12.73 31.85
C PRO A 60 32.68 -13.53 32.32
N PRO A 61 32.81 -14.83 32.63
CA PRO A 61 31.73 -15.61 33.21
C PRO A 61 31.56 -15.20 34.67
N LYS A 62 30.65 -14.26 34.94
CA LYS A 62 30.27 -13.94 36.32
C LYS A 62 29.34 -15.03 36.86
N ALA A 63 29.98 -15.98 37.52
CA ALA A 63 29.59 -16.62 38.77
C ALA A 63 28.08 -16.91 38.94
N ARG A 64 27.72 -18.16 38.68
CA ARG A 64 26.53 -18.79 39.28
C ARG A 64 26.76 -18.91 40.78
N LEU A 65 26.25 -17.96 41.56
CA LEU A 65 26.13 -18.12 43.00
C LEU A 65 24.77 -18.78 43.28
N VAL A 66 24.80 -20.10 43.47
CA VAL A 66 23.68 -20.86 44.03
C VAL A 66 23.65 -20.56 45.52
N LEU A 67 22.62 -19.84 45.99
CA LEU A 67 22.32 -19.73 47.41
C LEU A 67 21.01 -20.45 47.68
N VAL A 68 21.13 -21.67 48.20
CA VAL A 68 20.03 -22.39 48.86
C VAL A 68 19.90 -21.79 50.26
N ALA A 69 18.76 -21.18 50.55
CA ALA A 69 18.37 -20.87 51.93
C ALA A 69 16.96 -21.42 52.17
N LEU A 70 16.94 -22.43 53.02
CA LEU A 70 15.79 -23.17 53.52
C LEU A 70 15.08 -22.38 54.64
N PHE A 71 13.74 -22.52 54.67
CA PHE A 71 12.81 -22.30 55.78
C PHE A 71 12.65 -20.91 56.43
N ALA A 72 11.45 -20.32 56.26
CA ALA A 72 10.62 -19.87 57.38
C ALA A 72 9.17 -19.59 56.90
N THR A 73 8.25 -20.48 57.24
CA THR A 73 6.80 -20.22 57.20
C THR A 73 6.44 -19.17 58.25
N ALA A 74 6.02 -17.98 57.79
CA ALA A 74 5.36 -16.98 58.62
C ALA A 74 3.93 -16.77 58.10
N LEU A 75 2.94 -17.30 58.83
CA LEU A 75 1.55 -16.88 58.73
C LEU A 75 1.46 -15.44 59.23
N VAL A 76 1.14 -14.50 58.34
CA VAL A 76 0.60 -13.19 58.72
C VAL A 76 -0.71 -12.97 57.97
N ALA A 77 -1.76 -12.75 58.75
CA ALA A 77 -3.09 -12.37 58.29
C ALA A 77 -3.16 -10.85 58.11
N GLY A 78 -3.85 -10.37 57.06
CA GLY A 78 -4.27 -8.98 56.90
C GLY A 78 -3.72 -8.28 55.64
N GLY A 79 -4.60 -8.02 54.66
CA GLY A 79 -4.31 -7.44 53.33
C GLY A 79 -3.67 -6.03 53.31
N PRO A 80 -3.31 -5.54 52.12
CA PRO A 80 -4.31 -4.99 51.20
C PRO A 80 -4.32 -5.75 49.87
N GLY A 81 -5.50 -5.88 49.28
CA GLY A 81 -5.71 -6.65 48.05
C GLY A 81 -4.69 -6.26 46.99
N THR A 82 -3.96 -7.26 46.50
CA THR A 82 -3.31 -7.15 45.20
C THR A 82 -4.43 -6.92 44.19
N VAL A 83 -4.66 -5.66 43.83
CA VAL A 83 -5.46 -5.32 42.67
C VAL A 83 -4.66 -5.88 41.50
N GLN A 84 -4.94 -7.13 41.15
CA GLN A 84 -4.61 -7.61 39.82
C GLN A 84 -5.38 -6.67 38.92
N ALA A 85 -4.67 -5.77 38.26
CA ALA A 85 -5.21 -5.10 37.09
C ALA A 85 -5.48 -6.22 36.08
N VAL A 86 -6.65 -6.84 36.21
CA VAL A 86 -7.27 -7.59 35.13
C VAL A 86 -7.20 -6.61 33.97
N GLY A 87 -6.40 -6.95 32.96
CA GLY A 87 -6.23 -6.11 31.80
C GLY A 87 -7.60 -5.94 31.17
N LEU A 88 -8.32 -4.88 31.56
CA LEU A 88 -9.54 -4.48 30.92
C LEU A 88 -9.19 -4.38 29.43
N PRO A 89 -10.05 -4.90 28.53
CA PRO A 89 -9.88 -4.65 27.11
C PRO A 89 -9.62 -3.16 26.95
N ARG A 90 -8.42 -2.79 26.50
CA ARG A 90 -8.13 -1.40 26.15
C ARG A 90 -9.29 -1.02 25.22
N PRO A 91 -10.05 0.06 25.53
CA PRO A 91 -11.12 0.45 24.64
C PRO A 91 -10.52 0.50 23.23
N HIS A 92 -11.04 -0.35 22.33
CA HIS A 92 -10.69 -0.34 20.92
C HIS A 92 -11.19 0.99 20.40
N GLY A 93 -10.34 1.99 20.58
CA GLY A 93 -10.94 3.25 20.90
C GLY A 93 -10.08 4.23 21.65
N GLU A 94 -8.83 4.36 21.21
CA GLU A 94 -8.16 5.65 21.27
C GLU A 94 -7.98 6.05 19.81
N GLY A 95 -8.16 7.34 19.51
CA GLY A 95 -8.08 7.80 18.12
C GLY A 95 -6.69 7.59 17.53
N GLY A 96 -6.34 8.43 16.56
CA GLY A 96 -4.97 8.48 16.07
C GLY A 96 -4.60 9.88 15.66
N VAL A 97 -3.34 10.24 15.88
CA VAL A 97 -2.74 11.42 15.29
C VAL A 97 -1.54 10.94 14.51
N LEU A 98 -1.66 10.96 13.18
CA LEU A 98 -0.61 10.53 12.28
C LEU A 98 -0.13 11.69 11.43
N THR A 99 1.17 11.95 11.42
CA THR A 99 1.84 12.82 10.46
C THR A 99 2.27 11.99 9.27
N VAL A 100 1.79 12.37 8.08
CA VAL A 100 2.14 11.76 6.80
C VAL A 100 3.03 12.74 6.03
N ALA A 101 4.23 12.31 5.70
CA ALA A 101 5.14 13.00 4.79
C ALA A 101 5.20 12.22 3.48
N TYR A 102 4.85 12.84 2.36
CA TYR A 102 4.75 12.23 1.04
C TYR A 102 5.63 12.97 0.05
N ASP A 103 6.43 12.23 -0.72
CA ASP A 103 7.21 12.71 -1.85
C ASP A 103 6.57 12.18 -3.13
N ASP A 104 6.16 13.08 -4.03
CA ASP A 104 5.46 12.72 -5.26
C ASP A 104 6.39 12.18 -6.37
N GLY A 105 7.71 12.18 -6.11
CA GLY A 105 8.71 11.71 -7.05
C GLY A 105 9.01 12.70 -8.18
N ALA A 106 8.38 13.88 -8.16
CA ALA A 106 8.69 15.03 -9.03
C ALA A 106 9.48 16.12 -8.28
N GLY A 107 9.96 15.82 -7.06
CA GLY A 107 10.68 16.77 -6.21
C GLY A 107 9.77 17.59 -5.31
N HIS A 108 8.45 17.34 -5.29
CA HIS A 108 7.55 18.00 -4.36
C HIS A 108 7.27 17.12 -3.15
N ARG A 109 7.46 17.71 -1.97
CA ARG A 109 7.15 17.07 -0.70
C ARG A 109 5.96 17.74 -0.04
N ARG A 110 5.00 16.94 0.41
CA ARG A 110 3.82 17.38 1.15
C ARG A 110 3.79 16.70 2.51
N THR A 111 3.39 17.45 3.53
CA THR A 111 3.19 16.90 4.87
C THR A 111 1.79 17.28 5.34
N TYR A 112 1.05 16.32 5.88
CA TYR A 112 -0.26 16.56 6.46
C TYR A 112 -0.50 15.68 7.68
N VAL A 113 -1.37 16.14 8.57
CA VAL A 113 -1.78 15.40 9.76
C VAL A 113 -3.14 14.76 9.51
N VAL A 114 -3.28 13.51 9.92
CA VAL A 114 -4.52 12.76 9.95
C VAL A 114 -4.91 12.59 11.41
N VAL A 115 -5.96 13.29 11.81
CA VAL A 115 -6.54 13.18 13.16
C VAL A 115 -7.80 12.33 13.06
N CYS A 116 -7.81 11.22 13.77
CA CYS A 116 -8.94 10.30 13.82
C CYS A 116 -9.47 10.24 15.25
N GLY A 117 -10.78 10.42 15.41
CA GLY A 117 -11.46 10.17 16.67
C GLY A 117 -11.90 8.71 16.77
N GLN A 118 -12.69 8.42 17.80
CA GLN A 118 -13.30 7.11 18.05
C GLN A 118 -14.16 6.62 16.89
N ALA A 119 -15.29 7.29 16.70
CA ALA A 119 -16.21 7.05 15.60
C ALA A 119 -16.03 8.05 14.44
N GLY A 120 -15.27 9.13 14.66
CA GLY A 120 -15.22 10.29 13.75
C GLY A 120 -13.98 10.39 12.87
N GLY A 121 -14.07 11.18 11.81
CA GLY A 121 -12.99 11.47 10.86
C GLY A 121 -13.41 11.17 9.41
N GLY A 122 -12.64 11.69 8.45
CA GLY A 122 -12.89 11.48 7.03
C GLY A 122 -12.46 10.09 6.52
N ASP A 123 -12.41 9.92 5.20
CA ASP A 123 -12.13 8.63 4.55
C ASP A 123 -10.80 8.00 4.94
N ARG A 124 -9.78 8.81 5.24
CA ARG A 124 -8.49 8.32 5.74
C ARG A 124 -8.65 7.53 7.05
N CYS A 125 -9.47 8.04 7.97
CA CYS A 125 -9.73 7.39 9.25
C CYS A 125 -10.57 6.12 9.07
N ARG A 126 -11.59 6.19 8.21
CA ARG A 126 -12.42 5.03 7.84
C ARG A 126 -11.55 3.90 7.30
N ARG A 127 -10.62 4.23 6.40
CA ARG A 127 -9.67 3.28 5.82
C ARG A 127 -8.77 2.66 6.88
N LEU A 128 -8.12 3.48 7.71
CA LEU A 128 -7.21 3.00 8.74
C LEU A 128 -7.90 2.03 9.70
N ARG A 129 -9.14 2.32 10.14
CA ARG A 129 -9.90 1.36 10.95
C ARG A 129 -10.18 0.06 10.21
N ALA A 130 -10.60 0.14 8.95
CA ALA A 130 -10.92 -1.04 8.15
C ALA A 130 -9.72 -1.98 7.96
N ILE A 131 -8.49 -1.45 7.95
CA ILE A 131 -7.26 -2.23 7.79
C ILE A 131 -6.47 -2.44 9.10
N GLY A 132 -6.98 -1.95 10.23
CA GLY A 132 -6.32 -2.09 11.55
C GLY A 132 -5.13 -1.15 11.81
N GLY A 133 -5.02 -0.06 11.03
CA GLY A 133 -3.98 0.97 11.14
C GLY A 133 -2.98 0.97 9.97
N PRO A 134 -1.89 1.74 10.07
CA PRO A 134 -0.86 1.78 9.04
C PRO A 134 -0.22 0.40 8.82
N VAL A 135 -0.12 -0.02 7.55
CA VAL A 135 0.36 -1.36 7.18
C VAL A 135 1.87 -1.45 7.39
N GLY A 136 2.33 -2.43 8.17
CA GLY A 136 3.75 -2.70 8.42
C GLY A 136 4.54 -3.11 7.15
N PRO A 137 5.87 -3.23 7.24
CA PRO A 137 6.74 -3.49 6.09
C PRO A 137 6.47 -4.85 5.43
N VAL A 138 6.85 -4.98 4.16
CA VAL A 138 6.83 -6.27 3.46
C VAL A 138 7.79 -7.23 4.17
N ALA A 139 7.32 -8.46 4.43
CA ALA A 139 8.12 -9.49 5.09
C ALA A 139 9.40 -9.81 4.28
N GLY A 140 10.52 -9.95 5.00
CA GLY A 140 11.78 -10.35 4.38
C GLY A 140 11.66 -11.73 3.71
N GLY A 141 12.21 -11.87 2.51
CA GLY A 141 12.17 -13.11 1.75
C GLY A 141 10.83 -13.41 1.05
N GLN A 142 9.83 -12.53 1.17
CA GLN A 142 8.60 -12.64 0.38
C GLN A 142 8.94 -12.55 -1.12
N ALA A 143 8.42 -13.49 -1.91
CA ALA A 143 8.54 -13.43 -3.36
C ALA A 143 7.67 -12.29 -3.90
N CYS A 144 8.32 -11.27 -4.47
CA CYS A 144 7.66 -10.09 -5.02
C CYS A 144 8.01 -9.93 -6.49
N SER A 145 7.03 -9.54 -7.31
CA SER A 145 7.32 -9.19 -8.70
C SER A 145 8.19 -7.94 -8.77
N MET A 146 9.00 -7.84 -9.82
CA MET A 146 9.88 -6.68 -10.06
C MET A 146 9.13 -5.50 -10.73
N ILE A 147 7.82 -5.39 -10.51
CA ILE A 147 7.01 -4.31 -11.08
C ILE A 147 7.30 -3.02 -10.33
N TYR A 148 7.92 -2.07 -11.03
CA TYR A 148 8.17 -0.74 -10.51
C TYR A 148 6.93 0.15 -10.65
N GLY A 149 6.41 0.65 -9.53
CA GLY A 149 5.23 1.50 -9.45
C GLY A 149 5.52 3.00 -9.51
N GLY A 150 6.77 3.41 -9.29
CA GLY A 150 7.22 4.80 -9.38
C GLY A 150 8.17 5.22 -8.24
N PRO A 151 8.77 6.42 -8.35
CA PRO A 151 9.76 6.91 -7.39
C PRO A 151 9.16 7.46 -6.09
N GLN A 152 7.83 7.47 -5.96
CA GLN A 152 7.15 8.03 -4.79
C GLN A 152 7.56 7.32 -3.51
N THR A 153 7.67 8.11 -2.44
CA THR A 153 7.91 7.60 -1.09
C THR A 153 6.97 8.27 -0.10
N ALA A 154 6.68 7.58 1.00
CA ALA A 154 5.95 8.18 2.10
C ALA A 154 6.47 7.71 3.46
N GLY A 155 6.39 8.58 4.46
CA GLY A 155 6.59 8.26 5.86
C GLY A 155 5.31 8.53 6.64
N VAL A 156 4.91 7.60 7.50
CA VAL A 156 3.76 7.75 8.40
C VAL A 156 4.26 7.58 9.83
N ARG A 157 4.04 8.59 10.67
CA ARG A 157 4.51 8.64 12.06
C ARG A 157 3.43 9.13 12.99
N GLY A 158 3.47 8.72 14.26
CA GLY A 158 2.55 9.23 15.29
C GLY A 158 1.96 8.08 16.09
N THR A 159 0.70 8.22 16.48
CA THR A 159 0.00 7.21 17.28
C THR A 159 -1.30 6.76 16.61
N TRP A 160 -1.59 5.47 16.72
CA TRP A 160 -2.84 4.87 16.25
C TRP A 160 -3.34 3.86 17.28
N GLU A 161 -4.51 4.09 17.87
CA GLU A 161 -5.13 3.18 18.86
C GLU A 161 -4.15 2.82 19.99
N GLY A 162 -3.44 3.82 20.51
CA GLY A 162 -2.46 3.66 21.59
C GLY A 162 -1.13 3.02 21.18
N ARG A 163 -0.93 2.70 19.89
CA ARG A 163 0.33 2.15 19.35
C ARG A 163 1.14 3.22 18.64
N ASP A 164 2.44 3.26 18.91
CA ASP A 164 3.38 4.08 18.15
C ASP A 164 3.53 3.56 16.72
N VAL A 165 3.46 4.46 15.75
CA VAL A 165 3.61 4.19 14.33
C VAL A 165 4.87 4.88 13.81
N ARG A 166 5.69 4.13 13.07
CA ARG A 166 6.81 4.67 12.30
C ARG A 166 7.06 3.82 11.06
N GLU A 167 6.28 4.07 10.03
CA GLU A 167 6.30 3.30 8.78
C GLU A 167 6.86 4.11 7.63
N THR A 168 7.58 3.44 6.73
CA THR A 168 8.02 4.00 5.44
C THR A 168 7.48 3.15 4.32
N TYR A 169 6.98 3.80 3.27
CA TYR A 169 6.37 3.18 2.11
C TYR A 169 7.15 3.56 0.85
N ARG A 170 7.33 2.59 -0.03
CA ARG A 170 7.95 2.73 -1.35
C ARG A 170 7.06 2.08 -2.39
N ARG A 171 7.44 2.18 -3.67
CA ARG A 171 6.69 1.58 -4.79
C ARG A 171 7.64 0.86 -5.76
N THR A 172 8.71 0.28 -5.22
CA THR A 172 9.84 -0.24 -6.01
C THR A 172 9.68 -1.69 -6.49
N ASN A 173 8.69 -2.43 -5.98
CA ASN A 173 8.36 -3.80 -6.39
C ASN A 173 6.85 -4.06 -6.19
N GLY A 174 6.35 -5.21 -6.65
CA GLY A 174 4.92 -5.53 -6.60
C GLY A 174 4.30 -5.58 -5.20
N CYS A 175 5.03 -6.08 -4.21
CA CYS A 175 4.54 -6.12 -2.82
C CYS A 175 4.43 -4.71 -2.22
N GLU A 176 5.43 -3.87 -2.46
CA GLU A 176 5.44 -2.47 -2.00
C GLU A 176 4.34 -1.66 -2.70
N VAL A 177 4.09 -1.90 -4.00
CA VAL A 177 2.97 -1.29 -4.72
C VAL A 177 1.61 -1.71 -4.15
N ALA A 178 1.43 -3.00 -3.85
CA ALA A 178 0.21 -3.50 -3.23
C ALA A 178 0.01 -2.93 -1.82
N ARG A 179 1.08 -2.89 -1.02
CA ARG A 179 1.07 -2.29 0.32
C ARG A 179 0.72 -0.80 0.27
N TRP A 180 1.24 -0.07 -0.71
CA TRP A 180 0.88 1.33 -0.94
C TRP A 180 -0.61 1.48 -1.25
N ALA A 181 -1.14 0.66 -2.16
CA ALA A 181 -2.55 0.69 -2.55
C ALA A 181 -3.48 0.42 -1.37
N GLN A 182 -3.08 -0.46 -0.44
CA GLN A 182 -3.83 -0.70 0.79
C GLN A 182 -3.97 0.53 1.68
N MET A 183 -3.07 1.50 1.57
CA MET A 183 -3.11 2.73 2.34
C MET A 183 -3.93 3.85 1.68
N ALA A 184 -4.50 3.68 0.48
CA ALA A 184 -5.38 4.70 -0.10
C ALA A 184 -6.70 4.82 0.70
N PRO A 185 -7.19 6.02 1.06
CA PRO A 185 -6.71 7.36 0.65
C PRO A 185 -5.81 8.07 1.68
N VAL A 186 -5.27 7.34 2.67
CA VAL A 186 -4.29 7.88 3.63
C VAL A 186 -3.04 8.35 2.90
N LEU A 187 -2.56 7.53 1.96
CA LEU A 187 -1.59 7.92 0.95
C LEU A 187 -2.33 8.30 -0.35
N PRO A 188 -1.74 9.17 -1.18
CA PRO A 188 -2.28 9.45 -2.51
C PRO A 188 -2.43 8.15 -3.29
N ALA A 189 -3.54 8.02 -4.01
CA ALA A 189 -3.70 6.95 -4.97
C ALA A 189 -2.52 7.00 -5.97
N PRO A 190 -2.01 5.84 -6.42
CA PRO A 190 -1.20 5.78 -7.62
C PRO A 190 -1.83 6.65 -8.71
N PRO A 191 -1.06 7.43 -9.48
CA PRO A 191 -1.60 7.96 -10.71
C PRO A 191 -2.06 6.76 -11.55
N GLU A 192 -3.38 6.62 -11.70
CA GLU A 192 -4.00 5.70 -12.64
C GLU A 192 -3.36 6.02 -13.98
N LYS A 193 -2.52 5.13 -14.51
CA LYS A 193 -1.93 5.35 -15.84
C LYS A 193 -3.09 5.33 -16.83
N GLY A 194 -3.54 6.52 -17.25
CA GLY A 194 -4.42 6.69 -18.40
C GLY A 194 -5.91 6.93 -18.13
N LEU A 195 -6.35 7.23 -16.90
CA LEU A 195 -7.72 7.70 -16.70
C LEU A 195 -7.73 9.22 -16.45
N PRO A 196 -8.40 10.03 -17.30
CA PRO A 196 -8.54 11.46 -17.03
C PRO A 196 -9.29 11.64 -15.71
N THR A 197 -8.61 12.16 -14.69
CA THR A 197 -9.24 12.74 -13.51
C THR A 197 -10.02 13.96 -13.95
N GLY A 198 -11.25 13.75 -14.41
CA GLY A 198 -12.10 14.82 -14.92
C GLY A 198 -13.27 14.39 -15.81
N GLU A 199 -13.75 13.14 -15.77
CA GLU A 199 -15.03 12.82 -16.40
C GLU A 199 -16.10 12.74 -15.31
N GLU A 200 -16.77 13.89 -15.12
CA GLU A 200 -18.18 13.95 -14.77
C GLU A 200 -18.89 12.77 -15.42
N THR A 201 -19.48 11.89 -14.61
CA THR A 201 -20.31 10.78 -15.09
C THR A 201 -21.25 11.33 -16.16
N PRO A 202 -21.15 10.88 -17.43
CA PRO A 202 -22.17 11.24 -18.40
C PRO A 202 -23.48 10.71 -17.83
N ALA A 203 -24.40 11.64 -17.49
CA ALA A 203 -25.78 11.28 -17.24
C ALA A 203 -26.19 10.40 -18.42
N GLN A 204 -26.47 9.14 -18.13
CA GLN A 204 -26.95 8.19 -19.12
C GLN A 204 -28.13 8.86 -19.81
N PRO A 205 -28.14 8.99 -21.16
CA PRO A 205 -29.26 9.59 -21.83
C PRO A 205 -30.48 8.72 -21.50
N THR A 206 -31.45 9.29 -20.79
CA THR A 206 -32.78 8.73 -20.64
C THR A 206 -33.30 8.50 -22.05
N GLN A 207 -33.26 7.24 -22.51
CA GLN A 207 -33.83 6.83 -23.78
C GLN A 207 -35.33 7.10 -23.66
N VAL A 208 -35.77 8.23 -24.23
CA VAL A 208 -37.19 8.50 -24.44
C VAL A 208 -37.67 7.44 -25.42
N LEU A 209 -38.31 6.40 -24.90
CA LEU A 209 -38.98 5.38 -25.68
C LEU A 209 -39.97 6.09 -26.61
N LYS A 210 -39.62 6.22 -27.90
CA LYS A 210 -40.51 6.73 -28.91
C LYS A 210 -41.54 5.65 -29.18
N GLY A 211 -42.79 5.89 -28.78
CA GLY A 211 -43.91 4.97 -28.98
C GLY A 211 -44.09 4.60 -30.47
N PRO A 212 -44.66 3.41 -30.77
CA PRO A 212 -44.81 2.95 -32.14
C PRO A 212 -45.74 3.89 -32.93
N LYS A 213 -45.29 4.31 -34.12
CA LYS A 213 -46.14 4.99 -35.10
C LYS A 213 -47.14 3.99 -35.67
N SER A 214 -48.40 4.12 -35.28
CA SER A 214 -49.54 3.54 -35.98
C SER A 214 -49.62 4.15 -37.39
N HIS A 215 -49.57 3.32 -38.43
CA HIS A 215 -49.91 3.72 -39.80
C HIS A 215 -51.31 3.17 -40.14
N PRO A 216 -52.16 3.95 -40.84
CA PRO A 216 -53.44 3.46 -41.37
C PRO A 216 -53.26 2.50 -42.55
#